data_AF-A0A537GFA9-F1
#
_entry.id   AF-A0A537GFA9-F1
#
_cell.length_a   1.000
_cell.length_b   1.000
_cell.length_c   1.000
_cell.angle_alpha   90.00
_cell.angle_beta   90.00
_cell.angle_gamma   90.00
#
_symmetry.space_group_name_H-M   'P 1'
#
loop_
_entity.id
_entity.type
_entity.pdbx_description
1 polymer ?
#
loop_
_entity_poly.entity_id
_entity_poly.type
_entity_poly.pdbx_seq_one_letter_code
_entity_poly.pdbx_strand_id
1 'polypeptide(L)'
;MPRRKERLTIKSSGEEFETHSVQPRQRHDPQELKIYIKQLSKALKFLPLGSRAYYAVTGELLRANTQLKALVPSGSTMKGEH
;
A
#
# COMPACT_ATOMS: atom_id res chain seq x y z
N MET A 1 -3.53 -48.77 18.20
CA MET A 1 -3.00 -47.41 18.39
C MET A 1 -3.93 -46.40 17.74
N PRO A 2 -4.77 -45.63 18.48
CA PRO A 2 -5.67 -44.66 17.85
C PRO A 2 -4.93 -43.32 17.67
N ARG A 3 -4.70 -42.92 16.42
CA ARG A 3 -4.11 -41.62 16.05
C ARG A 3 -5.14 -40.51 16.31
N ARG A 4 -4.91 -39.67 17.33
CA ARG A 4 -5.65 -38.41 17.53
C ARG A 4 -5.36 -37.46 16.35
N LYS A 5 -6.41 -37.06 15.63
CA LYS A 5 -6.34 -35.95 14.69
C LYS A 5 -6.55 -34.67 15.50
N GLU A 6 -5.47 -33.94 15.77
CA GLU A 6 -5.57 -32.60 16.36
C GLU A 6 -6.23 -31.66 15.35
N ARG A 7 -7.40 -31.15 15.73
CA ARG A 7 -8.17 -30.17 14.96
C ARG A 7 -7.55 -28.80 15.25
N LEU A 8 -6.64 -28.35 14.39
CA LEU A 8 -6.15 -26.97 14.44
C LEU A 8 -7.29 -26.02 14.06
N THR A 9 -7.91 -25.40 15.06
CA THR A 9 -8.80 -24.25 14.86
C THR A 9 -7.97 -23.09 14.36
N ILE A 10 -7.97 -22.90 13.05
CA ILE A 10 -7.50 -21.66 12.42
C ILE A 10 -8.53 -20.60 12.79
N LYS A 11 -8.19 -19.73 13.75
CA LYS A 11 -8.92 -18.47 13.92
C LYS A 11 -8.72 -17.69 12.63
N SER A 12 -9.77 -17.60 11.82
CA SER A 12 -9.78 -16.78 10.62
C SER A 12 -9.59 -15.33 11.05
N SER A 13 -8.35 -14.84 10.93
CA SER A 13 -8.01 -13.41 10.99
C SER A 13 -8.53 -12.74 9.71
N GLY A 14 -9.84 -12.77 9.51
CA GLY A 14 -10.54 -12.18 8.37
C GLY A 14 -11.07 -10.77 8.65
N GLU A 15 -10.75 -10.20 9.82
CA GLU A 15 -11.49 -9.08 10.41
C GLU A 15 -10.57 -7.93 10.84
N GLU A 16 -9.59 -7.55 10.02
CA GLU A 16 -8.85 -6.27 10.21
C GLU A 16 -8.46 -5.62 8.86
N PHE A 17 -9.33 -5.74 7.86
CA PHE A 17 -9.29 -4.84 6.70
C PHE A 17 -10.59 -4.05 6.65
N GLU A 18 -10.99 -3.50 7.80
CA GLU A 18 -11.88 -2.35 7.79
C GLU A 18 -11.22 -1.27 6.95
N THR A 19 -11.90 -0.99 5.84
CA THR A 19 -11.84 0.22 5.04
C THR A 19 -11.09 1.34 5.76
N HIS A 20 -9.84 1.59 5.34
CA HIS A 20 -9.23 2.89 5.60
C HIS A 20 -10.10 3.92 4.90
N SER A 21 -11.05 4.44 5.67
CA SER A 21 -11.81 5.64 5.43
C SER A 21 -10.88 6.66 4.81
N VAL A 22 -11.33 7.24 3.70
CA VAL A 22 -10.74 8.40 3.03
C VAL A 22 -10.20 9.36 4.09
N GLN A 23 -8.90 9.27 4.41
CA GLN A 23 -8.32 10.20 5.38
C GLN A 23 -8.38 11.59 4.74
N PRO A 24 -8.91 12.61 5.44
CA PRO A 24 -8.91 13.96 4.93
C PRO A 24 -7.46 14.35 4.69
N ARG A 25 -7.14 14.86 3.49
CA ARG A 25 -5.81 15.23 2.97
C ARG A 25 -4.82 15.63 4.09
N GLN A 26 -4.21 14.66 4.76
CA GLN A 26 -3.12 14.92 5.66
C GLN A 26 -1.97 15.38 4.77
N ARG A 27 -1.44 16.57 5.03
CA ARG A 27 -0.22 17.04 4.38
C ARG A 27 0.92 16.17 4.94
N HIS A 28 1.09 14.98 4.37
CA HIS A 28 2.18 14.09 4.73
C HIS A 28 3.50 14.74 4.34
N ASP A 29 4.50 14.62 5.21
CA ASP A 29 5.86 15.01 4.88
C ASP A 29 6.33 14.20 3.64
N PRO A 30 6.91 14.85 2.61
CA PRO A 30 7.54 14.15 1.50
C PRO A 30 8.46 12.99 1.90
N GLN A 31 9.15 13.08 3.05
CA GLN A 31 10.01 11.99 3.54
C GLN A 31 9.19 10.78 4.00
N GLU A 32 8.10 11.00 4.74
CA GLU A 32 7.18 9.95 5.17
C GLU A 32 6.57 9.23 3.96
N LEU A 33 6.16 9.97 2.93
CA LEU A 33 5.63 9.39 1.69
C LEU A 33 6.67 8.52 0.96
N LYS A 34 7.94 8.93 0.93
CA LYS A 34 9.02 8.11 0.34
C LYS A 34 9.22 6.80 1.11
N ILE A 35 9.20 6.86 2.44
CA ILE A 35 9.29 5.66 3.29
C ILE A 35 8.09 4.75 3.05
N TYR A 36 6.88 5.32 3.02
CA TYR A 36 5.66 4.59 2.77
C TYR A 36 5.67 3.86 1.42
N ILE A 37 6.02 4.57 0.33
CA ILE A 37 6.18 3.99 -1.02
C ILE A 37 7.19 2.83 -1.01
N LYS A 38 8.31 2.98 -0.29
CA LYS A 38 9.33 1.92 -0.16
C LYS A 38 8.77 0.68 0.56
N GLN A 39 7.97 0.86 1.60
CA GLN A 39 7.34 -0.26 2.31
C GLN A 39 6.29 -0.97 1.45
N LEU A 40 5.43 -0.23 0.75
CA LEU A 40 4.47 -0.81 -0.19
C LEU A 40 5.18 -1.61 -1.29
N SER A 41 6.25 -1.07 -1.87
CA SER A 41 7.04 -1.77 -2.89
C SER A 41 7.71 -3.04 -2.36
N LYS A 42 8.14 -3.04 -1.10
CA LYS A 42 8.68 -4.23 -0.44
C LYS A 42 7.59 -5.27 -0.21
N ALA A 43 6.41 -4.85 0.26
CA ALA A 43 5.28 -5.72 0.53
C ALA A 43 4.78 -6.44 -0.73
N LEU A 44 4.77 -5.77 -1.89
CA LEU A 44 4.36 -6.38 -3.17
C LEU A 44 5.13 -7.66 -3.54
N LYS A 45 6.39 -7.80 -3.10
CA LYS A 45 7.20 -8.99 -3.37
C LYS A 45 6.67 -10.25 -2.67
N PHE A 46 5.88 -10.08 -1.62
CA PHE A 46 5.37 -11.17 -0.78
C PHE A 46 3.87 -11.42 -1.00
N LEU A 47 3.21 -10.63 -1.85
CA LEU A 47 1.78 -10.76 -2.11
C LEU A 47 1.54 -11.65 -3.34
N PRO A 48 0.57 -12.59 -3.28
CA PRO A 48 0.20 -13.38 -4.44
C PRO A 48 -0.37 -12.47 -5.53
N LEU A 49 0.09 -12.66 -6.76
CA LEU A 49 -0.46 -11.96 -7.92
C LEU A 49 -1.96 -12.26 -8.05
N GLY A 50 -2.74 -11.23 -8.38
CA GLY A 50 -4.20 -11.36 -8.51
C GLY A 50 -4.96 -11.42 -7.18
N SER A 51 -4.28 -11.44 -6.03
CA SER A 51 -4.96 -11.38 -4.73
C SER A 51 -5.57 -10.00 -4.47
N ARG A 52 -6.64 -9.95 -3.66
CA ARG A 52 -7.25 -8.68 -3.25
C ARG A 52 -6.23 -7.74 -2.56
N ALA A 53 -5.35 -8.30 -1.74
CA ALA A 53 -4.28 -7.55 -1.08
C ALA A 53 -3.27 -6.97 -2.07
N TYR A 54 -2.92 -7.72 -3.13
CA TYR A 54 -2.06 -7.20 -4.21
C TYR A 54 -2.68 -5.97 -4.89
N TYR A 55 -3.97 -6.02 -5.23
CA TYR A 55 -4.65 -4.87 -5.83
C TYR A 55 -4.82 -3.68 -4.88
N ALA A 56 -5.05 -3.94 -3.60
CA ALA A 56 -5.11 -2.88 -2.59
C ALA A 56 -3.76 -2.15 -2.45
N VAL A 57 -2.66 -2.89 -2.31
CA VAL A 57 -1.32 -2.32 -2.15
C VAL A 57 -0.83 -1.61 -3.42
N THR A 58 -1.13 -2.15 -4.61
CA THR A 58 -0.81 -1.46 -5.87
C THR A 58 -1.62 -0.15 -6.03
N GLY A 59 -2.89 -0.13 -5.59
CA GLY A 59 -3.70 1.09 -5.56
C GLY A 59 -3.16 2.16 -4.61
N GLU A 60 -2.75 1.77 -3.39
CA GLU A 60 -2.10 2.69 -2.45
C GLU A 60 -0.75 3.20 -2.98
N LEU A 61 0.03 2.34 -3.63
CA LEU A 61 1.30 2.73 -4.22
C LEU A 61 1.11 3.82 -5.29
N LEU A 62 0.08 3.69 -6.14
CA LEU A 62 -0.27 4.71 -7.13
C LEU A 62 -0.68 6.04 -6.47
N ARG A 63 -1.52 5.98 -5.43
CA ARG A 63 -1.97 7.16 -4.68
C ARG A 63 -0.80 7.88 -4.01
N ALA A 64 0.04 7.16 -3.28
CA ALA A 64 1.20 7.72 -2.59
C ALA A 64 2.20 8.37 -3.56
N ASN A 65 2.45 7.75 -4.71
CA ASN A 65 3.29 8.35 -5.76
C ASN A 65 2.68 9.65 -6.32
N THR A 66 1.35 9.68 -6.50
CA THR A 66 0.65 10.89 -6.95
C THR A 66 0.76 12.01 -5.93
N GLN A 67 0.58 11.70 -4.64
CA GLN A 67 0.75 12.66 -3.54
C GLN A 67 2.18 13.19 -3.47
N LEU A 68 3.19 12.30 -3.59
CA LEU A 68 4.59 12.70 -3.56
C LEU A 68 4.93 13.62 -4.73
N LYS A 69 4.42 13.35 -5.95
CA LYS A 69 4.60 14.23 -7.12
C LYS A 69 3.93 15.59 -6.96
N ALA A 70 2.78 15.64 -6.28
CA ALA A 70 2.11 16.90 -5.99
C ALA A 70 2.87 17.77 -4.96
N LEU A 71 3.59 17.13 -4.02
CA LEU A 71 4.34 17.80 -2.97
C LEU A 71 5.78 18.16 -3.37
N VAL A 72 6.41 17.31 -4.20
CA VAL A 72 7.73 17.54 -4.76
C VAL A 72 7.54 17.67 -6.28
N PRO A 73 7.30 18.89 -6.80
CA PRO A 73 7.41 19.12 -8.22
C PRO A 73 8.85 18.83 -8.60
N SER A 74 9.10 17.63 -9.13
CA SER A 74 10.41 17.23 -9.62
C SER A 74 10.67 18.01 -10.89
N GLY A 75 11.14 19.25 -10.74
CA GLY A 75 11.47 20.16 -11.82
C GLY A 75 10.24 20.64 -12.58
N SER A 76 10.05 21.95 -12.57
CA SER A 76 9.54 22.63 -13.75
C SER A 76 10.31 22.11 -14.97
N THR A 77 9.70 21.29 -15.81
CA THR A 77 9.91 21.52 -17.24
C THR A 77 9.33 22.90 -17.48
N MET A 78 10.18 23.93 -17.38
CA MET A 78 9.93 25.19 -18.04
C MET A 78 9.71 24.82 -19.51
N LYS A 79 8.45 24.66 -19.91
CA LYS A 79 8.11 24.72 -21.33
C LYS A 79 7.93 26.19 -21.65
N GLY A 80 9.06 26.90 -21.62
CA GLY A 80 9.21 28.12 -22.40
C GLY A 80 9.42 27.71 -23.87
N GLU A 81 8.77 28.49 -24.73
CA GLU A 81 9.15 28.76 -26.13
C GLU A 81 8.93 27.64 -27.16
N HIS A 82 7.76 27.66 -27.82
CA HIS A 82 7.57 28.24 -29.18
C HIS A 82 6.11 28.04 -29.61
#